data_AF-A0A2D6MCK3-F1
#
_entry.id   AF-A0A2D6MCK3-F1
#
_cell.length_a   1.000
_cell.length_b   1.000
_cell.length_c   1.000
_cell.angle_alpha   90.00
_cell.angle_beta   90.00
_cell.angle_gamma   90.00
#
_symmetry.space_group_name_H-M   'P 1'
#
loop_
_entity.id
_entity.type
_entity.pdbx_description
1 polymer ?
#
loop_
_entity_poly.entity_id
_entity_poly.type
_entity_poly.pdbx_seq_one_letter_code
_entity_poly.pdbx_strand_id
1 'polypeptide(L)' 'MIFKMVAVKFCPKCKSEDVMMVAGGEIGIWMCKKCGFRGSVFPEKEILGGTIEGKEEKK' A
#
# COMPACT_ATOMS: atom_id res chain seq x y z
N MET A 1 -1.96 3.45 26.21
CA MET A 1 -2.52 2.67 25.10
C MET A 1 -2.26 3.47 23.83
N ILE A 2 -1.31 3.04 23.00
CA ILE A 2 -0.89 3.80 21.82
C ILE A 2 -1.67 3.23 20.63
N PHE A 3 -2.68 3.95 20.17
CA PHE A 3 -3.34 3.66 18.90
C PHE A 3 -2.38 4.10 17.78
N LYS A 4 -1.78 3.16 17.05
CA LYS A 4 -0.96 3.46 15.87
C LYS A 4 -1.88 3.36 14.64
N MET A 5 -2.15 4.49 14.00
CA MET A 5 -2.83 4.54 12.70
C MET A 5 -1.85 4.02 11.64
N VAL A 6 -2.26 2.98 10.91
CA VAL A 6 -1.47 2.45 9.79
C VAL A 6 -2.23 2.71 8.49
N ALA A 7 -1.57 3.42 7.56
CA ALA A 7 -2.05 3.62 6.21
C ALA A 7 -1.62 2.44 5.33
N VAL A 8 -2.59 1.69 4.79
CA VAL A 8 -2.33 0.55 3.90
C VAL A 8 -2.77 0.90 2.48
N LYS A 9 -1.85 0.78 1.52
CA LYS A 9 -2.12 0.93 0.08
C LYS A 9 -2.85 -0.30 -0.46
N PHE A 10 -3.90 -0.09 -1.24
CA PHE A 10 -4.65 -1.18 -1.88
C PHE A 10 -5.00 -0.85 -3.33
N CYS A 11 -5.21 -1.88 -4.14
CA CYS A 11 -5.59 -1.70 -5.54
C CYS A 11 -7.03 -1.17 -5.66
N PRO A 12 -7.28 -0.08 -6.40
CA PRO A 12 -8.65 0.47 -6.54
C PRO A 12 -9.56 -0.48 -7.34
N LYS A 13 -8.99 -1.32 -8.21
CA LYS A 13 -9.75 -2.19 -9.12
C LYS A 13 -10.25 -3.47 -8.46
N CYS A 14 -9.43 -4.07 -7.58
CA CYS A 14 -9.72 -5.36 -6.96
C CYS A 14 -9.66 -5.37 -5.43
N LYS A 15 -9.38 -4.21 -4.81
CA LYS A 15 -9.23 -4.02 -3.35
C LYS A 15 -8.15 -4.90 -2.71
N SER A 16 -7.25 -5.48 -3.49
CA SER A 16 -6.15 -6.27 -2.96
C SER A 16 -5.06 -5.37 -2.38
N GLU A 17 -4.59 -5.72 -1.19
CA GLU A 17 -3.42 -5.12 -0.52
C GLU A 17 -2.10 -5.65 -1.12
N ASP A 18 -2.20 -6.66 -1.99
CA ASP A 18 -1.09 -7.25 -2.73
C ASP A 18 -0.68 -6.37 -3.92
N VAL A 19 0.01 -5.27 -3.60
CA VAL A 19 0.53 -4.28 -4.54
C VAL A 19 2.04 -4.17 -4.38
N MET A 20 2.75 -4.10 -5.51
CA MET A 20 4.20 -4.02 -5.56
C MET A 20 4.64 -2.77 -6.31
N MET A 21 5.69 -2.10 -5.84
CA MET A 21 6.31 -1.02 -6.60
C MET A 21 7.14 -1.63 -7.74
N VAL A 22 6.85 -1.23 -8.98
CA VAL A 22 7.50 -1.74 -10.19
C VAL A 22 8.52 -0.76 -10.76
N ALA A 23 8.35 0.54 -10.51
CA ALA A 23 9.33 1.56 -10.88
C ALA A 23 9.59 2.49 -9.70
N GLY A 24 10.84 2.54 -9.25
CA GLY A 24 11.32 3.39 -8.15
C GLY A 24 12.01 4.67 -8.64
N GLY A 25 11.44 5.34 -9.65
CA GLY A 25 11.86 6.68 -10.07
C GLY A 25 11.08 7.78 -9.34
N GLU A 26 11.23 9.05 -9.77
CA GLU A 26 10.52 10.22 -9.19
C GLU A 26 8.99 10.03 -9.13
N ILE A 27 8.45 9.23 -10.07
CA ILE A 27 7.08 8.73 -10.04
C ILE A 27 7.08 7.24 -9.68
N GLY A 28 6.83 6.93 -8.41
CA GLY A 28 6.68 5.54 -7.94
C GLY A 28 5.48 4.87 -8.62
N ILE A 29 5.72 3.94 -9.56
CA ILE A 29 4.64 3.18 -10.21
C ILE A 29 4.38 1.92 -9.40
N TRP A 30 3.12 1.72 -9.02
CA TRP A 30 2.65 0.56 -8.29
C TRP A 30 1.89 -0.38 -9.23
N MET A 31 2.01 -1.68 -9.02
CA MET A 31 1.29 -2.71 -9.74
C MET A 31 0.61 -3.66 -8.76
N CYS A 32 -0.66 -3.93 -8.97
CA CYS A 32 -1.35 -4.99 -8.26
C CYS A 32 -1.00 -6.36 -8.86
N LYS A 33 -0.56 -7.29 -8.02
CA LYS A 33 -0.25 -8.66 -8.46
C LYS A 33 -1.50 -9.48 -8.80
N LYS A 34 -2.65 -9.17 -8.20
CA LYS A 34 -3.90 -9.92 -8.46
C LYS A 34 -4.54 -9.58 -9.79
N CYS A 35 -4.71 -8.29 -10.09
CA CYS A 35 -5.44 -7.86 -11.29
C CYS A 35 -4.54 -7.26 -12.38
N GLY A 36 -3.24 -7.10 -12.13
CA GLY A 36 -2.29 -6.49 -13.07
C GLY A 36 -2.45 -4.98 -13.25
N PHE A 37 -3.29 -4.30 -12.43
CA PHE A 37 -3.46 -2.86 -12.51
C PHE A 37 -2.16 -2.13 -12.17
N ARG A 38 -1.71 -1.23 -13.05
CA ARG A 38 -0.48 -0.44 -12.90
C ARG A 38 -0.85 1.04 -12.84
N GLY A 39 -0.29 1.77 -11.89
CA GLY A 39 -0.53 3.20 -11.76
C GLY A 39 0.31 3.83 -10.67
N SER A 40 0.49 5.15 -10.75
CA SER A 40 1.21 5.93 -9.75
C SER A 40 0.33 6.27 -8.54
N VAL A 41 -0.99 6.17 -8.70
CA VAL A 41 -1.99 6.54 -7.69
C VAL A 41 -2.71 5.27 -7.23
N PHE A 42 -2.44 4.88 -5.98
CA PHE A 42 -3.15 3.81 -5.28
C PHE A 42 -3.80 4.41 -4.05
N PRO A 43 -5.10 4.16 -3.81
CA PRO A 43 -5.77 4.62 -2.61
C PRO A 43 -5.18 3.97 -1.36
N GLU A 44 -5.12 4.77 -0.29
CA GLU A 44 -4.65 4.39 1.02
C GLU A 44 -5.86 4.37 1.96
N LYS A 45 -6.01 3.30 2.74
CA LYS A 45 -7.01 3.22 3.80
C LYS A 45 -6.32 3.29 5.15
N GLU A 46 -6.87 4.11 6.04
CA GLU A 46 -6.47 4.16 7.43
C GLU A 46 -7.30 3.14 8.19
N ILE A 47 -6.66 2.09 8.70
CA ILE A 47 -7.34 1.05 9.49
C ILE A 47 -7.02 1.25 10.96
N LEU A 48 -8.07 1.47 11.75
CA LEU A 48 -8.01 1.54 13.21
C LEU A 48 -8.17 0.12 13.78
N GLY A 49 -7.12 -0.71 13.74
CA GLY A 49 -7.22 -2.03 14.36
C GLY A 49 -6.08 -3.01 14.08
N GLY A 50 -5.37 -3.37 15.16
CA GLY A 50 -4.87 -4.72 15.44
C GLY A 50 -3.85 -5.34 14.48
N THR A 51 -2.59 -5.38 14.94
CA THR A 51 -1.50 -6.28 14.49
C THR A 51 -1.26 -6.38 12.98
N ILE A 52 -0.34 -5.57 12.45
CA ILE A 52 0.30 -5.85 11.16
C ILE A 52 1.80 -5.58 11.22
N GLU A 53 2.58 -6.64 11.01
CA GLU A 53 3.99 -6.60 10.67
C GLU A 53 4.15 -5.97 9.28
N GLY A 54 4.60 -4.72 9.23
CA GLY A 54 4.79 -3.98 7.99
C GLY A 54 5.83 -2.90 8.19
N LYS A 55 7.05 -3.19 7.76
CA LYS A 55 8.28 -2.41 7.93
C LYS A 55 8.10 -0.92 7.56
N GLU A 56 8.16 -0.07 8.57
CA GLU A 56 8.43 1.35 8.48
C GLU A 56 9.94 1.52 8.74
N GLU A 57 10.75 1.62 7.68
CA GLU A 57 12.18 1.92 7.82
C GLU A 57 12.72 2.75 6.66
N LYS A 58 12.90 4.04 6.91
CA LYS A 58 14.15 4.82 6.72
C LYS A 58 13.77 6.30 6.91
N LYS A 59 13.96 6.85 8.12
CA LYS A 59 15.21 7.41 8.68
C LYS A 59 15.82 8.48 7.78
#